data_AF-A0A6B0WVE0-F1
#
_entry.id   AF-A0A6B0WVE0-F1
#
_cell.length_a   1.000
_cell.length_b   1.000
_cell.length_c   1.000
_cell.angle_alpha   90.00
_cell.angle_beta   90.00
_cell.angle_gamma   90.00
#
_symmetry.space_group_name_H-M   'P 1'
#
loop_
_entity.id
_entity.type
_entity.pdbx_description
1 polymer ?
#
loop_
_entity_poly.entity_id
_entity_poly.type
_entity_poly.pdbx_seq_one_letter_code
_entity_poly.pdbx_strand_id
1 'polypeptide(L)'
;MHNHHHHHGHDHSHEPFDSPGDFTLRESVLYDRDFSQRAFTVGVGGPVGTGKTALVRVLCEALRDRFSLGVVTNDIFTREDAEFLLRHKALEADRIIGV
;
A
#
# COMPACT_ATOMS: atom_id res chain seq x y z
N MET A 1 -27.60 -39.67 28.26
CA MET A 1 -28.29 -38.62 27.48
C MET A 1 -27.97 -37.30 28.18
N HIS A 2 -27.20 -36.32 27.69
CA HIS A 2 -26.56 -36.03 26.41
C HIS A 2 -25.16 -35.43 26.70
N ASN A 3 -24.16 -35.81 25.90
CA ASN A 3 -22.82 -35.21 25.87
C ASN A 3 -22.74 -34.41 24.57
N HIS A 4 -22.59 -33.09 24.62
CA HIS A 4 -22.35 -32.27 23.43
C HIS A 4 -20.98 -31.59 23.56
N HIS A 5 -19.97 -32.26 23.00
CA HIS A 5 -18.71 -31.64 22.61
C HIS A 5 -18.94 -30.92 21.27
N HIS A 6 -18.83 -29.59 21.26
CA HIS A 6 -18.68 -28.83 20.02
C HIS A 6 -17.19 -28.58 19.79
N HIS A 7 -16.59 -29.44 18.97
CA HIS A 7 -15.25 -29.29 18.44
C HIS A 7 -15.32 -28.41 17.19
N HIS A 8 -15.10 -27.10 17.34
CA HIS A 8 -14.87 -26.21 16.21
C HIS A 8 -13.36 -26.14 15.94
N GLY A 9 -12.88 -27.08 15.12
CA GLY A 9 -11.57 -27.00 14.49
C GLY A 9 -11.60 -25.96 13.36
N HIS A 10 -11.40 -24.69 13.70
CA HIS A 10 -10.95 -23.70 12.73
C HIS A 10 -9.42 -23.62 12.84
N ASP A 11 -8.75 -24.43 12.03
CA ASP A 11 -7.30 -24.32 11.81
C ASP A 11 -7.03 -23.08 10.96
N HIS A 12 -6.92 -21.93 11.62
CA HIS A 12 -6.29 -20.76 11.05
C HIS A 12 -4.84 -20.77 11.54
N SER A 13 -3.92 -21.15 10.66
CA SER A 13 -2.49 -20.94 10.85
C SER A 13 -2.21 -19.44 10.79
N HIS A 14 -2.52 -18.74 11.88
CA HIS A 14 -1.89 -17.45 12.15
C HIS A 14 -0.43 -17.77 12.47
N GLU A 15 0.46 -17.69 11.47
CA GLU A 15 1.87 -17.57 11.79
C GLU A 15 2.02 -16.36 12.72
N PRO A 16 2.47 -16.54 13.96
CA PRO A 16 2.76 -15.43 14.84
C PRO A 16 3.89 -14.66 14.17
N PHE A 17 3.60 -13.44 13.69
CA PHE A 17 4.65 -12.56 13.21
C PHE A 17 5.48 -12.13 14.42
N ASP A 18 6.61 -12.80 14.66
CA ASP A 18 7.56 -12.51 15.75
C ASP A 18 8.18 -11.10 15.64
N SER A 19 7.95 -10.41 14.51
CA SER A 19 8.49 -9.10 14.21
C SER A 19 7.57 -8.37 13.22
N PRO A 20 7.52 -7.02 13.23
CA PRO A 20 6.78 -6.21 12.25
C PRO A 20 7.27 -6.35 10.78
N GLY A 21 8.17 -7.30 10.50
CA GLY A 21 8.80 -7.53 9.22
C GLY A 21 10.08 -6.71 9.08
N ASP A 22 11.21 -7.36 8.86
CA ASP A 22 12.47 -6.69 8.55
C ASP A 22 12.52 -6.36 7.04
N PHE A 23 12.67 -5.09 6.70
CA PHE A 23 12.77 -4.65 5.31
C PHE A 23 13.96 -5.28 4.58
N THR A 24 15.06 -5.53 5.28
CA THR A 24 16.29 -6.10 4.72
C THR A 24 16.15 -7.58 4.37
N LEU A 25 15.20 -8.26 5.00
CA LEU A 25 14.92 -9.69 4.79
C LEU A 25 13.80 -9.93 3.78
N ARG A 26 13.21 -8.87 3.20
CA ARG A 26 12.22 -9.01 2.12
C ARG A 26 12.90 -9.59 0.89
N GLU A 27 12.27 -10.58 0.26
CA GLU A 27 12.74 -11.10 -1.03
C GLU A 27 12.99 -9.93 -2.00
N SER A 28 14.25 -9.80 -2.45
CA SER A 28 14.62 -8.74 -3.37
C SER A 28 13.85 -8.93 -4.69
N VAL A 29 13.27 -7.85 -5.19
CA VAL A 29 12.36 -7.91 -6.33
C VAL A 29 13.11 -8.18 -7.64
N LEU A 30 13.00 -9.42 -8.13
CA LEU A 30 12.95 -9.89 -9.52
C LEU A 30 13.78 -9.09 -10.55
N TYR A 31 14.98 -9.59 -10.86
CA TYR A 31 15.91 -9.08 -11.87
C TYR A 31 15.37 -9.03 -13.32
N ASP A 32 14.21 -9.63 -13.60
CA ASP A 32 13.66 -9.81 -14.95
C ASP A 32 12.27 -9.16 -15.14
N ARG A 33 12.03 -8.00 -14.50
CA ARG A 33 10.77 -7.27 -14.70
C ARG A 33 10.72 -6.57 -16.05
N ASP A 34 9.72 -6.91 -16.84
CA ASP A 34 9.32 -6.15 -18.02
C ASP A 34 8.44 -4.95 -17.64
N PHE A 35 9.00 -3.74 -17.72
CA PHE A 35 8.31 -2.48 -17.42
C PHE A 35 7.29 -2.06 -18.49
N SER A 36 7.28 -2.71 -19.65
CA SER A 36 6.21 -2.54 -20.65
C SER A 36 4.93 -3.28 -20.26
N GLN A 37 5.05 -4.39 -19.53
CA GLN A 37 3.92 -5.19 -19.04
C GLN A 37 3.46 -4.77 -17.64
N ARG A 38 4.40 -4.28 -16.80
CA ARG A 38 4.07 -3.87 -15.42
C ARG A 38 4.85 -2.63 -15.00
N ALA A 39 4.12 -1.58 -14.65
CA ALA A 39 4.72 -0.32 -14.19
C ALA A 39 5.65 -0.51 -12.99
N PHE A 40 6.72 0.28 -12.94
CA PHE A 40 7.57 0.38 -11.76
C PHE A 40 6.75 0.94 -10.59
N THR A 41 6.78 0.25 -9.44
CA THR A 41 5.94 0.58 -8.29
C THR A 41 6.80 0.87 -7.07
N VAL A 42 6.50 1.97 -6.39
CA VAL A 42 7.15 2.35 -5.13
C VAL A 42 6.09 2.37 -4.03
N GLY A 43 6.32 1.62 -2.95
CA GLY A 43 5.48 1.66 -1.76
C GLY A 43 6.04 2.61 -0.71
N VAL A 44 5.21 3.51 -0.18
CA VAL A 44 5.59 4.42 0.91
C VAL A 44 4.94 3.94 2.21
N GLY A 45 5.75 3.41 3.12
CA GLY A 45 5.31 2.85 4.42
C GLY A 45 5.90 3.60 5.61
N GLY A 46 5.29 3.44 6.79
CA GLY A 46 5.71 4.07 8.04
C GLY A 46 4.56 4.29 9.03
N PRO A 47 4.85 4.61 10.31
CA PRO A 47 3.84 4.84 11.34
C PRO A 47 2.82 5.93 10.99
N VAL A 48 1.70 5.97 11.71
CA VAL A 48 0.69 7.03 11.56
C VAL A 48 1.31 8.38 11.91
N GLY A 49 1.00 9.43 11.14
CA GLY A 49 1.47 10.79 11.41
C GLY A 49 2.89 11.12 10.92
N THR A 50 3.64 10.19 10.31
CA THR A 50 5.00 10.46 9.79
C THR A 50 5.04 11.22 8.47
N GLY A 51 3.89 11.63 7.92
CA GLY A 51 3.82 12.44 6.71
C GLY A 51 3.92 11.67 5.39
N LYS A 52 3.58 10.37 5.37
CA LYS A 52 3.56 9.54 4.13
C LYS A 52 2.80 10.20 2.97
N THR A 53 1.57 10.64 3.22
CA THR A 53 0.72 11.30 2.21
C THR A 53 1.34 12.62 1.73
N ALA A 54 1.97 13.38 2.63
CA ALA A 54 2.66 14.62 2.28
C ALA A 54 3.90 14.34 1.40
N LEU A 55 4.65 13.27 1.68
CA LEU A 55 5.75 12.83 0.84
C LEU A 55 5.26 12.43 -0.55
N VAL A 56 4.19 11.63 -0.64
CA VAL A 56 3.57 11.23 -1.92
C VAL A 56 3.18 12.46 -2.74
N ARG A 57 2.58 13.48 -2.12
CA ARG A 57 2.24 14.76 -2.78
C ARG A 57 3.46 15.41 -3.43
N VAL A 58 4.55 15.59 -2.67
CA VAL A 58 5.77 16.25 -3.16
C VAL A 58 6.43 15.43 -4.26
N LEU A 59 6.43 14.10 -4.15
CA LEU A 59 6.94 13.22 -5.20
C LEU A 59 6.12 13.33 -6.49
N CYS A 60 4.78 13.37 -6.39
CA CYS A 60 3.92 13.60 -7.55
C CYS A 60 4.21 14.95 -8.21
N GLU A 61 4.26 16.03 -7.44
CA GLU A 61 4.57 17.37 -7.95
C GLU A 61 5.93 17.42 -8.67
N ALA A 62 6.95 16.77 -8.12
CA ALA A 62 8.30 16.79 -8.68
C ALA A 62 8.46 15.91 -9.94
N LEU A 63 7.63 14.88 -10.12
CA LEU A 63 7.83 13.85 -11.13
C LEU A 63 6.78 13.84 -12.24
N ARG A 64 5.60 14.43 -12.03
CA ARG A 64 4.46 14.37 -12.97
C ARG A 64 4.75 14.91 -14.37
N ASP A 65 5.69 15.84 -14.50
CA ASP A 65 6.05 16.45 -15.79
C ASP A 65 7.06 15.58 -16.57
N ARG A 66 7.66 14.57 -15.93
CA ARG A 66 8.72 13.73 -16.50
C ARG A 66 8.28 12.28 -16.73
N PHE A 67 7.29 11.80 -15.98
CA PHE A 67 6.84 10.42 -16.01
C PHE A 67 5.32 10.33 -16.04
N SER A 68 4.79 9.27 -16.66
CA SER A 68 3.37 8.92 -16.50
C SER A 68 3.17 8.28 -15.14
N LEU A 69 2.68 9.06 -14.17
CA LEU A 69 2.44 8.63 -12.80
C LEU A 69 0.97 8.29 -12.54
N GLY A 70 0.78 7.39 -11.59
CA GLY A 70 -0.49 7.13 -10.92
C GLY A 70 -0.21 6.83 -9.44
N VAL A 71 -1.16 7.18 -8.57
CA VAL A 71 -1.09 6.90 -7.14
C VAL A 71 -2.23 5.98 -6.77
N VAL A 72 -1.88 4.88 -6.09
CA VAL A 72 -2.83 3.96 -5.48
C VAL A 72 -2.68 4.09 -3.98
N THR A 73 -3.71 4.60 -3.30
CA THR A 73 -3.76 4.66 -1.84
C THR A 73 -4.55 3.46 -1.34
N ASN A 74 -3.86 2.48 -0.75
CA ASN A 74 -4.46 1.32 -0.09
C ASN A 74 -4.51 1.55 1.44
N ASP A 75 -4.94 2.74 1.87
CA ASP A 75 -5.12 2.98 3.30
C ASP A 75 -6.49 2.46 3.70
N ILE A 76 -6.49 1.33 4.43
CA ILE A 76 -7.67 0.72 5.02
C ILE A 76 -8.45 1.70 5.92
N PHE A 77 -7.82 2.81 6.34
CA PHE A 77 -8.48 3.94 6.95
C PHE A 77 -8.38 5.17 6.04
N THR A 78 -9.54 5.53 5.47
CA THR A 78 -9.96 6.86 4.99
C THR A 78 -9.78 7.18 3.50
N ARG A 79 -10.91 7.59 2.88
CA ARG A 79 -10.97 8.31 1.59
C ARG A 79 -10.22 9.65 1.60
N GLU A 80 -9.83 10.11 2.79
CA GLU A 80 -9.27 11.44 3.03
C GLU A 80 -7.87 11.61 2.41
N ASP A 81 -7.07 10.55 2.30
CA ASP A 81 -5.76 10.61 1.65
C ASP A 81 -5.87 10.84 0.13
N ALA A 82 -6.77 10.12 -0.54
CA ALA A 82 -7.04 10.33 -1.96
C ALA A 82 -7.61 11.75 -2.20
N GLU A 83 -8.57 12.17 -1.37
CA GLU A 83 -9.12 13.53 -1.44
C GLU A 83 -8.08 14.61 -1.11
N PHE A 84 -7.16 14.35 -0.18
CA PHE A 84 -6.06 15.25 0.14
C PHE A 84 -5.19 15.45 -1.09
N LEU A 85 -4.79 14.38 -1.78
CA LEU A 85 -3.99 14.49 -3.01
C LEU A 85 -4.73 15.23 -4.13
N LEU A 86 -6.04 14.98 -4.29
CA LEU A 86 -6.89 15.70 -5.24
C LEU A 86 -7.00 17.20 -4.92
N ARG A 87 -7.29 17.55 -3.66
CA ARG A 87 -7.38 18.96 -3.21
C ARG A 87 -6.08 19.73 -3.44
N HIS A 88 -4.94 19.05 -3.30
CA HIS A 88 -3.63 19.65 -3.51
C HIS A 88 -3.14 19.57 -4.95
N LYS A 89 -3.97 19.08 -5.89
CA LYS A 89 -3.63 18.98 -7.33
C LYS A 89 -2.32 18.23 -7.56
N ALA A 90 -2.09 17.16 -6.79
CA ALA A 90 -0.88 16.34 -6.92
C ALA A 90 -0.79 15.72 -8.33
N LEU A 91 -1.91 15.17 -8.81
CA LEU A 91 -2.12 14.64 -10.16
C LEU A 91 -3.57 14.93 -10.61
N GLU A 92 -3.85 14.69 -11.89
CA GLU A 92 -5.22 14.64 -12.43
C GLU A 92 -6.04 13.55 -11.73
N ALA A 93 -7.35 13.75 -11.66
CA ALA A 93 -8.23 12.94 -10.82
C ALA A 93 -8.32 11.47 -11.25
N ASP A 94 -8.20 11.20 -12.55
CA ASP A 94 -8.18 9.87 -13.14
C ASP A 94 -6.91 9.05 -12.79
N ARG A 95 -5.89 9.72 -12.25
CA ARG A 95 -4.60 9.11 -11.87
C ARG A 95 -4.45 8.85 -10.38
N ILE A 96 -5.47 9.17 -9.58
CA ILE A 96 -5.50 8.93 -8.14
C ILE A 96 -6.62 7.94 -7.85
N ILE A 97 -6.27 6.75 -7.40
CA ILE A 97 -7.22 5.69 -7.06
C ILE A 97 -7.07 5.37 -5.57
N GLY A 98 -8.15 5.53 -4.81
CA GLY A 98 -8.29 4.94 -3.50
C GLY A 98 -8.86 3.53 -3.63
N VAL A 99 -8.21 2.55 -3.01
CA VAL A 99 -8.63 1.13 -3.01
C VAL A 99 -8.98 0.72 -1.59
#